data_AF-A0A8J6M6L1-F1
#
_entry.id   AF-A0A8J6M6L1-F1
#
_cell.length_a   1.000
_cell.length_b   1.000
_cell.length_c   1.000
_cell.angle_alpha   90.00
_cell.angle_beta   90.00
_cell.angle_gamma   90.00
#
_symmetry.space_group_name_H-M   'P 1'
#
loop_
_entity.id
_entity.type
_entity.pdbx_description
1 polymer ?
#
loop_
_entity_poly.entity_id
_entity_poly.type
_entity_poly.pdbx_seq_one_letter_code
_entity_poly.pdbx_strand_id
1 'polypeptide(L)'
;MQTYLHSKNRGRGAESLRVSLYLDNAKCGDLHLFVIDFDKVDGKVDTQSAFFQGAKSLADRVTRSQGGGYHMFYGVDKRAAAPLFDSINLLTAEGTESFVCKTGCVTTDGRNKVDMFCDALHFIYEWEAWDNSLELTDKTQPLYELIKAHFQLKRPMDGSNGKRQSTGRNTPLLDKVSEESLRQEMTEKQQKVFDDLKTQSSDCSREQWFSIGIDIFHVFGAELGGKVFRWWSAPGHSFQPQGCARTWENICSRGPKTELKNSIWMELVAESAF
;
A
#
# COMPACT_ATOMS: atom_id res chain seq x y z
N MET A 1 -6.15 -23.86 -4.64
CA MET A 1 -4.97 -23.37 -5.39
C MET A 1 -5.31 -22.78 -6.77
N GLN A 2 -6.46 -23.10 -7.38
CA GLN A 2 -6.79 -22.71 -8.76
C GLN A 2 -7.60 -21.40 -8.91
N THR A 3 -8.24 -20.90 -7.85
CA THR A 3 -9.14 -19.73 -7.92
C THR A 3 -8.44 -18.37 -7.78
N TYR A 4 -7.19 -18.33 -7.32
CA TYR A 4 -6.45 -17.06 -7.10
C TYR A 4 -5.49 -16.68 -8.24
N LEU A 5 -5.21 -17.60 -9.17
CA LEU A 5 -4.44 -17.31 -10.39
C LEU A 5 -5.14 -16.32 -11.35
N HIS A 6 -6.39 -15.93 -11.05
CA HIS A 6 -7.22 -15.05 -11.88
C HIS A 6 -7.68 -13.76 -11.16
N SER A 7 -6.99 -13.35 -10.09
CA SER A 7 -7.35 -12.11 -9.39
C SER A 7 -7.08 -10.88 -10.27
N LYS A 8 -8.10 -10.01 -10.43
CA LYS A 8 -8.06 -8.74 -11.18
C LYS A 8 -7.24 -7.62 -10.51
N ASN A 9 -6.51 -7.94 -9.43
CA ASN A 9 -5.71 -6.99 -8.64
C ASN A 9 -4.22 -6.99 -9.02
N ARG A 10 -3.89 -7.34 -10.27
CA ARG A 10 -2.53 -7.27 -10.80
C ARG A 10 -2.21 -5.81 -11.16
N GLY A 11 -1.16 -5.23 -10.57
CA GLY A 11 -0.64 -3.92 -11.00
C GLY A 11 -0.23 -3.95 -12.48
N ARG A 12 -0.17 -2.81 -13.18
CA ARG A 12 0.33 -2.79 -14.58
C ARG A 12 1.69 -3.50 -14.65
N GLY A 13 1.81 -4.49 -15.54
CA GLY A 13 2.99 -5.35 -15.66
C GLY A 13 2.88 -6.70 -14.93
N ALA A 14 2.03 -6.85 -13.91
CA ALA A 14 1.89 -8.09 -13.15
C ALA A 14 1.22 -9.24 -13.90
N GLU A 15 0.68 -8.99 -15.10
CA GLU A 15 0.18 -10.03 -16.01
C GLU A 15 1.30 -10.92 -16.55
N SER A 16 2.51 -10.38 -16.73
CA SER A 16 3.72 -11.15 -17.11
C SER A 16 4.53 -11.62 -15.90
N LEU A 17 4.26 -11.07 -14.70
CA LEU A 17 4.98 -11.42 -13.48
C LEU A 17 4.43 -12.70 -12.86
N ARG A 18 5.32 -13.68 -12.65
CA ARG A 18 5.02 -14.92 -11.92
C ARG A 18 5.18 -14.67 -10.43
N VAL A 19 4.14 -14.96 -9.65
CA VAL A 19 4.21 -14.98 -8.18
C VAL A 19 4.99 -16.22 -7.79
N SER A 20 6.07 -16.05 -7.04
CA SER A 20 6.88 -17.16 -6.55
C SER A 20 6.51 -17.54 -5.12
N LEU A 21 6.18 -16.56 -4.28
CA LEU A 21 5.89 -16.78 -2.87
C LEU A 21 4.87 -15.79 -2.29
N TYR A 22 4.11 -16.23 -1.30
CA TYR A 22 3.18 -15.41 -0.51
C TYR A 22 3.59 -15.46 0.96
N LEU A 23 3.74 -14.31 1.61
CA LEU A 23 4.38 -14.18 2.93
C LEU A 23 3.44 -14.27 4.13
N ASP A 24 2.14 -14.45 3.89
CA ASP A 24 1.14 -14.61 4.94
C ASP A 24 1.33 -15.96 5.65
N ASN A 25 1.73 -15.91 6.93
CA ASN A 25 2.08 -17.07 7.74
C ASN A 25 3.08 -18.04 7.06
N ALA A 26 3.97 -17.50 6.23
CA ALA A 26 5.00 -18.27 5.54
C ALA A 26 6.09 -18.71 6.52
N LYS A 27 6.27 -20.02 6.68
CA LYS A 27 7.22 -20.60 7.64
C LYS A 27 7.78 -21.94 7.20
N CYS A 28 8.96 -22.26 7.71
CA CYS A 28 9.56 -23.60 7.66
C CYS A 28 9.79 -24.08 9.10
N GLY A 29 9.09 -25.14 9.52
CA GLY A 29 8.98 -25.50 10.93
C GLY A 29 8.34 -24.37 11.75
N ASP A 30 9.07 -23.91 12.77
CA ASP A 30 8.64 -22.81 13.66
C ASP A 30 9.19 -21.44 13.25
N LEU A 31 10.10 -21.40 12.26
CA LEU A 31 10.71 -20.16 11.78
C LEU A 31 9.88 -19.52 10.68
N HIS A 32 9.53 -18.26 10.87
CA HIS A 32 8.85 -17.45 9.87
C HIS A 32 9.84 -16.93 8.85
N LEU A 33 9.39 -16.81 7.62
CA LEU A 33 10.17 -16.23 6.56
C LEU A 33 10.22 -14.71 6.74
N PHE A 34 11.43 -14.17 6.83
CA PHE A 34 11.70 -12.75 6.71
C PHE A 34 12.34 -12.49 5.35
N VAL A 35 11.91 -11.44 4.67
CA VAL A 35 12.41 -11.04 3.35
C VAL A 35 12.92 -9.62 3.39
N ILE A 36 14.13 -9.43 2.86
CA ILE A 36 14.64 -8.11 2.46
C ILE A 36 14.58 -8.04 0.94
N ASP A 37 13.77 -7.15 0.42
CA ASP A 37 13.68 -6.81 -1.00
C ASP A 37 14.52 -5.57 -1.28
N PHE A 38 15.56 -5.72 -2.11
CA PHE A 38 16.46 -4.63 -2.49
C PHE A 38 15.93 -3.87 -3.70
N ASP A 39 15.50 -2.64 -3.43
CA ASP A 39 15.15 -1.65 -4.44
C ASP A 39 16.39 -1.09 -5.14
N LYS A 40 16.18 -0.69 -6.39
CA LYS A 40 17.17 0.07 -7.15
C LYS A 40 17.20 1.53 -6.67
N VAL A 41 18.39 2.03 -6.37
CA VAL A 41 18.70 3.46 -6.22
C VAL A 41 19.39 3.90 -7.51
N ASP A 42 18.87 4.93 -8.17
CA ASP A 42 19.37 5.41 -9.47
C ASP A 42 19.55 4.29 -10.51
N GLY A 43 18.59 3.36 -10.53
CA GLY A 43 18.56 2.23 -11.47
C GLY A 43 19.46 1.05 -11.10
N LYS A 44 20.22 1.09 -10.01
CA LYS A 44 21.12 0.00 -9.59
C LYS A 44 20.97 -0.35 -8.10
N VAL A 45 21.26 -1.60 -7.77
CA VAL A 45 21.46 -2.03 -6.38
C VAL A 45 22.96 -2.01 -6.13
N ASP A 46 23.41 -1.28 -5.12
CA ASP A 46 24.81 -1.30 -4.72
C ASP A 46 25.13 -2.61 -4.00
N THR A 47 25.73 -3.54 -4.74
CA THR A 47 26.09 -4.85 -4.23
C THR A 47 27.41 -4.85 -3.48
N GLN A 48 28.16 -3.75 -3.47
CA GLN A 48 29.46 -3.64 -2.79
C GLN A 48 29.34 -2.98 -1.41
N SER A 49 28.15 -2.54 -1.02
CA SER A 49 27.94 -1.96 0.30
C SER A 49 28.11 -3.01 1.41
N ALA A 50 28.50 -2.55 2.60
CA ALA A 50 28.64 -3.41 3.77
C ALA A 50 27.30 -4.07 4.13
N PHE A 51 26.19 -3.32 4.05
CA PHE A 51 24.86 -3.86 4.34
C PHE A 51 24.46 -4.96 3.35
N PHE A 52 24.66 -4.76 2.04
CA PHE A 52 24.30 -5.76 1.04
C PHE A 52 25.12 -7.05 1.22
N GLN A 53 26.43 -6.93 1.44
CA GLN A 53 27.29 -8.10 1.67
C GLN A 53 26.94 -8.83 2.97
N GLY A 54 26.68 -8.10 4.05
CA GLY A 54 26.21 -8.66 5.31
C GLY A 54 24.88 -9.40 5.16
N ALA A 55 23.88 -8.76 4.56
CA ALA A 55 22.57 -9.34 4.27
C ALA A 55 22.70 -10.63 3.45
N LYS A 56 23.47 -10.56 2.35
CA LYS A 56 23.70 -11.71 1.46
C LYS A 56 24.38 -12.88 2.18
N SER A 57 25.33 -12.60 3.07
CA SER A 57 26.04 -13.65 3.82
C SER A 57 25.16 -14.36 4.85
N LEU A 58 24.13 -13.66 5.38
CA LEU A 58 23.20 -14.20 6.37
C LEU A 58 22.02 -14.93 5.73
N ALA A 59 21.70 -14.66 4.48
CA ALA A 59 20.49 -15.17 3.85
C ALA A 59 20.56 -16.69 3.64
N ASP A 60 19.49 -17.40 4.04
CA ASP A 60 19.32 -18.83 3.72
C ASP A 60 19.09 -19.01 2.21
N ARG A 61 18.53 -17.99 1.55
CA ARG A 61 18.38 -17.94 0.08
C ARG A 61 18.49 -16.53 -0.46
N VAL A 62 19.07 -16.43 -1.65
CA VAL A 62 19.17 -15.18 -2.43
C VAL A 62 18.64 -15.44 -3.83
N THR A 63 17.72 -14.61 -4.30
CA THR A 63 17.10 -14.74 -5.62
C THR A 63 17.17 -13.41 -6.38
N ARG A 64 16.76 -13.43 -7.66
CA ARG A 64 16.56 -12.23 -8.47
C ARG A 64 15.07 -11.96 -8.63
N SER A 65 14.68 -10.73 -8.30
CA SER A 65 13.34 -10.25 -8.62
C SER A 65 13.21 -10.06 -10.13
N GLN A 66 11.98 -10.14 -10.64
CA GLN A 66 11.71 -9.93 -12.08
C GLN A 66 12.06 -8.51 -12.54
N GLY A 67 12.04 -7.54 -11.62
CA GLY A 67 12.52 -6.17 -11.84
C GLY A 67 14.05 -6.01 -11.85
N GLY A 68 14.81 -7.11 -11.68
CA GLY A 68 16.27 -7.10 -11.62
C GLY A 68 16.86 -6.64 -10.29
N GLY A 69 16.06 -6.66 -9.22
CA GLY A 69 16.50 -6.48 -7.83
C GLY A 69 16.90 -7.81 -7.18
N TYR A 70 17.06 -7.79 -5.86
CA TYR A 70 17.43 -8.97 -5.06
C TYR A 70 16.39 -9.20 -3.97
N HIS A 71 15.93 -10.43 -3.81
CA HIS A 71 15.26 -10.83 -2.57
C HIS A 71 16.21 -11.72 -1.77
N MET A 72 16.26 -11.48 -0.46
CA MET A 72 17.05 -12.27 0.47
C MET A 72 16.13 -12.77 1.57
N PHE A 73 16.21 -14.06 1.85
CA PHE A 73 15.30 -14.78 2.72
C PHE A 73 16.02 -15.30 3.97
N TYR A 74 15.34 -15.20 5.11
CA TYR A 74 15.88 -15.57 6.42
C TYR A 74 14.81 -16.28 7.24
N GLY A 75 15.21 -17.27 8.05
CA GLY A 75 14.38 -17.79 9.13
C GLY A 75 14.40 -16.88 10.36
N VAL A 76 13.23 -16.60 10.94
CA VAL A 76 13.09 -15.80 12.16
C VAL A 76 12.11 -16.46 13.14
N ASP A 77 12.52 -16.64 14.39
CA ASP A 77 11.62 -16.97 15.50
C ASP A 77 10.89 -15.68 15.90
N LYS A 78 9.60 -15.59 15.58
CA LYS A 78 8.80 -14.39 15.89
C LYS A 78 8.74 -14.05 17.37
N ARG A 79 8.77 -15.04 18.26
CA ARG A 79 8.70 -14.81 19.72
C ARG A 79 9.99 -14.18 20.21
N ALA A 80 11.13 -14.69 19.76
CA ALA A 80 12.43 -14.10 20.06
C ALA A 80 12.64 -12.75 19.35
N ALA A 81 12.14 -12.60 18.13
CA ALA A 81 12.30 -11.41 17.31
C ALA A 81 11.47 -10.22 17.80
N ALA A 82 10.28 -10.44 18.36
CA ALA A 82 9.36 -9.38 18.75
C ALA A 82 10.03 -8.28 19.62
N PRO A 83 10.65 -8.58 20.77
CA PRO A 83 11.29 -7.54 21.59
C PRO A 83 12.48 -6.88 20.90
N LEU A 84 13.26 -7.62 20.10
CA LEU A 84 14.41 -7.10 19.38
C LEU A 84 13.99 -6.12 18.27
N PHE A 85 13.02 -6.53 17.45
CA PHE A 85 12.52 -5.74 16.34
C PHE A 85 11.71 -4.53 16.82
N ASP A 86 10.99 -4.64 17.93
CA ASP A 86 10.32 -3.48 18.56
C ASP A 86 11.33 -2.43 19.02
N SER A 87 12.46 -2.86 19.62
CA SER A 87 13.50 -1.95 20.12
C SER A 87 14.14 -1.06 19.05
N ILE A 88 14.06 -1.47 17.78
CA ILE A 88 14.52 -0.72 16.61
C ILE A 88 13.36 -0.25 15.73
N ASN A 89 12.12 -0.20 16.25
CA ASN A 89 10.96 0.28 15.52
C ASN A 89 10.70 -0.44 14.18
N LEU A 90 11.05 -1.71 14.09
CA LEU A 90 10.88 -2.50 12.85
C LEU A 90 9.49 -3.13 12.75
N LEU A 91 8.86 -3.46 13.88
CA LEU A 91 7.50 -4.00 13.90
C LEU A 91 6.50 -3.04 13.26
N THR A 92 5.41 -3.60 12.74
CA THR A 92 4.26 -2.80 12.30
C THR A 92 3.55 -2.15 13.50
N ALA A 93 2.64 -1.23 13.23
CA ALA A 93 1.85 -0.60 14.29
C ALA A 93 0.95 -1.63 15.01
N GLU A 94 0.57 -1.32 16.25
CA GLU A 94 -0.38 -2.15 16.98
C GLU A 94 -1.72 -2.26 16.22
N GLY A 95 -2.26 -3.48 16.12
CA GLY A 95 -3.51 -3.76 15.40
C GLY A 95 -3.38 -4.05 13.90
N THR A 96 -2.16 -4.03 13.32
CA THR A 96 -1.91 -4.59 11.98
C THR A 96 -1.75 -6.12 12.05
N GLU A 97 -2.22 -6.88 11.04
CA GLU A 97 -2.01 -8.36 11.05
C GLU A 97 -0.57 -8.74 10.67
N SER A 98 0.19 -7.84 10.03
CA SER A 98 1.53 -8.18 9.59
C SER A 98 2.55 -8.03 10.72
N PHE A 99 3.52 -8.94 10.83
CA PHE A 99 4.57 -8.83 11.85
C PHE A 99 5.59 -7.73 11.50
N VAL A 100 6.13 -7.75 10.28
CA VAL A 100 6.99 -6.69 9.72
C VAL A 100 6.50 -6.35 8.32
N CYS A 101 6.31 -5.05 8.05
CA CYS A 101 5.95 -4.50 6.74
C CYS A 101 6.47 -3.07 6.66
N LYS A 102 7.74 -2.92 6.27
CA LYS A 102 8.46 -1.63 6.27
C LYS A 102 9.00 -1.41 4.86
N THR A 103 8.54 -0.36 4.18
CA THR A 103 8.93 -0.10 2.78
C THR A 103 9.76 1.17 2.63
N GLY A 104 10.58 1.22 1.59
CA GLY A 104 11.44 2.33 1.21
C GLY A 104 12.49 2.70 2.25
N CYS A 105 12.96 1.74 3.05
CA CYS A 105 13.97 1.98 4.06
C CYS A 105 15.33 2.20 3.38
N VAL A 106 15.91 3.38 3.59
CA VAL A 106 17.24 3.70 3.06
C VAL A 106 18.28 3.49 4.15
N THR A 107 19.39 2.84 3.82
CA THR A 107 20.52 2.65 4.73
C THR A 107 21.10 4.00 5.16
N THR A 108 21.73 4.06 6.33
CA THR A 108 22.31 5.31 6.88
C THR A 108 23.40 5.92 6.00
N ASP A 109 24.08 5.10 5.18
CA ASP A 109 25.06 5.53 4.17
C ASP A 109 24.42 5.92 2.83
N GLY A 110 23.09 5.77 2.68
CA GLY A 110 22.33 6.09 1.46
C GLY A 110 22.51 5.11 0.30
N ARG A 111 23.30 4.04 0.45
CA ARG A 111 23.72 3.19 -0.67
C ARG A 111 22.70 2.13 -1.07
N ASN A 112 21.83 1.72 -0.15
CA ASN A 112 20.75 0.77 -0.45
C ASN A 112 19.41 1.31 0.02
N LYS A 113 18.38 0.98 -0.77
CA LYS A 113 16.97 1.11 -0.41
C LYS A 113 16.38 -0.29 -0.36
N VAL A 114 15.62 -0.60 0.68
CA VAL A 114 15.02 -1.92 0.85
C VAL A 114 13.60 -1.85 1.40
N ASP A 115 12.81 -2.84 1.04
CA ASP A 115 11.59 -3.22 1.74
C ASP A 115 11.86 -4.44 2.62
N MET A 116 11.22 -4.50 3.79
CA MET A 116 11.37 -5.56 4.78
C MET A 116 10.00 -6.13 5.13
N PHE A 117 9.86 -7.46 5.01
CA PHE A 117 8.61 -8.16 5.23
C PHE A 117 8.81 -9.41 6.08
N CYS A 118 7.88 -9.67 7.00
CA CYS A 118 7.79 -10.95 7.71
C CYS A 118 6.36 -11.14 8.16
N ASP A 119 5.80 -12.33 7.91
CA ASP A 119 4.40 -12.66 8.16
C ASP A 119 3.48 -11.51 7.72
N ALA A 120 3.48 -11.24 6.41
CA ALA A 120 2.82 -10.09 5.82
C ALA A 120 1.98 -10.51 4.62
N LEU A 121 0.85 -9.83 4.41
CA LEU A 121 -0.01 -10.03 3.23
C LEU A 121 0.65 -9.45 1.98
N HIS A 122 1.77 -10.04 1.56
CA HIS A 122 2.65 -9.54 0.52
C HIS A 122 3.08 -10.67 -0.43
N PHE A 123 3.07 -10.37 -1.73
CA PHE A 123 3.52 -11.28 -2.78
C PHE A 123 4.96 -10.98 -3.15
N ILE A 124 5.75 -12.03 -3.34
CA ILE A 124 7.12 -11.95 -3.83
C ILE A 124 7.18 -12.50 -5.26
N TYR A 125 7.77 -11.72 -6.17
CA TYR A 125 7.82 -12.00 -7.61
C TYR A 125 9.25 -12.31 -8.07
N GLU A 126 9.51 -13.54 -8.50
CA GLU A 126 10.86 -13.99 -8.84
C GLU A 126 10.91 -14.70 -10.19
N TRP A 127 12.08 -14.73 -10.83
CA TRP A 127 12.27 -15.52 -12.05
C TRP A 127 12.19 -17.02 -11.78
N GLU A 128 12.65 -17.44 -10.61
CA GLU A 128 12.70 -18.83 -10.18
C GLU A 128 11.45 -19.20 -9.36
N ALA A 129 11.06 -20.47 -9.43
CA ALA A 129 10.04 -20.99 -8.54
C ALA A 129 10.60 -21.05 -7.11
N TRP A 130 9.71 -20.79 -6.13
CA TRP A 130 10.05 -21.01 -4.74
C TRP A 130 10.25 -22.51 -4.48
N ASP A 131 11.33 -22.85 -3.78
CA ASP A 131 11.64 -24.22 -3.40
C ASP A 131 11.17 -24.44 -1.97
N ASN A 132 10.17 -25.30 -1.80
CA ASN A 132 9.61 -25.63 -0.49
C ASN A 132 10.46 -26.62 0.31
N SER A 133 11.55 -27.15 -0.28
CA SER A 133 12.51 -27.99 0.44
C SER A 133 13.56 -27.18 1.21
N LEU A 134 13.51 -25.85 1.13
CA LEU A 134 14.46 -24.96 1.78
C LEU A 134 14.38 -25.10 3.31
N GLU A 135 15.48 -25.53 3.92
CA GLU A 135 15.66 -25.46 5.36
C GLU A 135 16.00 -24.02 5.75
N LEU A 136 15.21 -23.45 6.67
CA LEU A 136 15.52 -22.16 7.27
C LEU A 136 16.34 -22.37 8.53
N THR A 137 17.31 -21.50 8.76
CA THR A 137 18.03 -21.45 10.04
C THR A 137 17.63 -20.20 10.81
N ASP A 138 17.68 -20.25 12.14
CA ASP A 138 17.29 -19.09 12.94
C ASP A 138 18.34 -17.97 12.79
N LYS A 139 17.95 -16.91 12.09
CA LYS A 139 18.75 -15.70 11.87
C LYS A 139 18.27 -14.51 12.70
N THR A 140 17.40 -14.72 13.68
CA THR A 140 16.76 -13.64 14.45
C THR A 140 17.76 -12.62 15.01
N GLN A 141 18.75 -13.09 15.77
CA GLN A 141 19.78 -12.23 16.38
C GLN A 141 20.69 -11.55 15.35
N PRO A 142 21.37 -12.28 14.44
CA PRO A 142 22.28 -11.63 13.48
C PRO A 142 21.54 -10.68 12.51
N LEU A 143 20.29 -10.98 12.14
CA LEU A 143 19.47 -10.10 11.32
C LEU A 143 19.11 -8.81 12.06
N TYR A 144 18.74 -8.91 13.35
CA TYR A 144 18.52 -7.74 14.20
C TYR A 144 19.76 -6.84 14.27
N GLU A 145 20.94 -7.41 14.52
CA GLU A 145 22.19 -6.66 14.63
C GLU A 145 22.54 -5.96 13.31
N LEU A 146 22.38 -6.65 12.18
CA LEU A 146 22.60 -6.08 10.85
C LEU A 146 21.66 -4.89 10.59
N ILE A 147 20.36 -5.05 10.82
CA ILE A 147 19.39 -3.97 10.58
C ILE A 147 19.67 -2.79 11.53
N LYS A 148 19.93 -3.06 12.80
CA LYS A 148 20.27 -2.02 13.79
C LYS A 148 21.50 -1.20 13.41
N ALA A 149 22.53 -1.85 12.85
CA ALA A 149 23.77 -1.18 12.46
C ALA A 149 23.59 -0.25 11.24
N HIS A 150 22.64 -0.56 10.35
CA HIS A 150 22.53 0.10 9.04
C HIS A 150 21.29 0.99 8.87
N PHE A 151 20.35 1.03 9.82
CA PHE A 151 19.13 1.83 9.71
C PHE A 151 18.83 2.65 10.98
N GLN A 152 18.29 3.85 10.77
CA GLN A 152 17.61 4.64 11.80
C GLN A 152 16.11 4.63 11.53
N LEU A 153 15.46 3.57 12.00
CA LEU A 153 14.06 3.34 11.77
C LEU A 153 13.20 4.18 12.71
N LYS A 154 12.28 4.95 12.13
CA LYS A 154 11.27 5.68 12.89
C LYS A 154 10.18 4.71 13.35
N ARG A 155 9.68 4.93 14.57
CA ARG A 155 8.47 4.27 15.08
C ARG A 155 7.36 4.48 14.05
N PRO A 156 6.66 3.41 13.63
CA PRO A 156 5.40 3.59 12.92
C PRO A 156 4.56 4.54 13.77
N MET A 157 4.10 5.67 13.23
CA MET A 157 3.30 6.59 14.03
C MET A 157 2.07 5.85 14.55
N ASP A 158 1.99 5.65 15.87
CA ASP A 158 0.70 5.55 16.54
C ASP A 158 0.00 6.85 16.19
N GLY A 159 -1.10 6.76 15.43
CA GLY A 159 -1.74 7.92 14.84
C GLY A 159 -2.32 8.87 15.89
N SER A 160 -1.48 9.68 16.55
CA SER A 160 -1.89 10.86 17.31
C SER A 160 -2.11 12.01 16.33
N ASN A 161 -3.14 11.86 15.50
CA ASN A 161 -3.92 12.94 14.92
C ASN A 161 -5.24 12.35 14.44
N GLY A 162 -6.21 12.40 15.37
CA GLY A 162 -7.55 11.85 15.22
C GLY A 162 -7.60 10.36 15.49
N LYS A 163 -8.47 9.93 16.40
CA LYS A 163 -8.93 8.55 16.50
C LYS A 163 -9.28 8.05 15.09
N ARG A 164 -8.34 7.36 14.43
CA ARG A 164 -8.71 6.41 13.38
C ARG A 164 -9.31 5.25 14.13
N GLN A 165 -10.64 5.24 14.24
CA GLN A 165 -11.33 3.98 14.36
C GLN A 165 -10.88 3.16 13.16
N SER A 166 -9.92 2.26 13.41
CA SER A 166 -9.66 1.11 12.56
C SER A 166 -10.92 0.27 12.61
N THR A 167 -11.90 0.61 11.78
CA THR A 167 -12.92 -0.33 11.35
C THR A 167 -12.20 -1.35 10.48
N GLY A 168 -11.97 -2.52 11.07
CA GLY A 168 -11.18 -3.59 10.48
C GLY A 168 -11.55 -3.90 9.04
N ARG A 169 -10.50 -4.02 8.21
CA ARG A 169 -10.29 -5.04 7.18
C ARG A 169 -11.42 -5.41 6.22
N ASN A 170 -12.41 -4.57 6.00
CA ASN A 170 -13.45 -4.72 4.99
C ASN A 170 -14.05 -3.35 4.64
N THR A 171 -13.26 -2.35 4.20
CA THR A 171 -13.89 -1.19 3.54
C THR A 171 -14.60 -1.74 2.31
N PRO A 172 -15.96 -1.75 2.26
CA PRO A 172 -16.66 -2.31 1.13
C PRO A 172 -16.23 -1.56 -0.12
N LEU A 173 -16.03 -2.29 -1.22
CA LEU A 173 -15.77 -1.63 -2.49
C LEU A 173 -16.94 -0.69 -2.78
N LEU A 174 -16.62 0.52 -3.20
CA LEU A 174 -17.64 1.44 -3.72
C LEU A 174 -18.32 0.78 -4.93
N ASP A 175 -19.65 0.92 -5.01
CA ASP A 175 -20.44 0.30 -6.05
C ASP A 175 -20.01 0.79 -7.44
N LYS A 176 -19.87 -0.15 -8.38
CA LYS A 176 -19.69 0.19 -9.79
C LYS A 176 -21.08 0.46 -10.38
N VAL A 177 -21.38 1.72 -10.63
CA VAL A 177 -22.64 2.18 -11.21
C VAL A 177 -22.41 2.84 -12.58
N SER A 178 -23.42 2.83 -13.44
CA SER A 178 -23.36 3.54 -14.72
C SER A 178 -23.60 5.04 -14.53
N GLU A 179 -23.26 5.84 -15.55
CA GLU A 179 -23.55 7.28 -15.54
C GLU A 179 -25.05 7.54 -15.42
N GLU A 180 -25.88 6.78 -16.13
CA GLU A 180 -27.34 6.93 -16.13
C GLU A 180 -27.93 6.67 -14.75
N SER A 181 -27.45 5.64 -14.05
CA SER A 181 -27.88 5.34 -12.67
C SER A 181 -27.46 6.44 -11.69
N LEU A 182 -26.25 7.00 -11.84
CA LEU A 182 -25.80 8.12 -11.01
C LEU A 182 -26.69 9.35 -11.18
N ARG A 183 -27.02 9.70 -12.43
CA ARG A 183 -27.85 10.87 -12.73
C ARG A 183 -29.25 10.79 -12.14
N GLN A 184 -29.83 9.58 -12.04
CA GLN A 184 -31.15 9.37 -11.44
C GLN A 184 -31.19 9.70 -9.93
N GLU A 185 -30.05 9.58 -9.24
CA GLU A 185 -29.92 9.89 -7.81
C GLU A 185 -29.51 11.35 -7.54
N MET A 186 -29.11 12.09 -8.58
CA MET A 186 -28.63 13.48 -8.47
C MET A 186 -29.75 14.51 -8.62
N THR A 187 -29.69 15.57 -7.82
CA THR A 187 -30.45 16.80 -8.06
C THR A 187 -29.96 17.52 -9.34
N GLU A 188 -30.76 18.44 -9.87
CA GLU A 188 -30.38 19.25 -11.05
C GLU A 188 -29.04 19.97 -10.86
N LYS A 189 -28.78 20.51 -9.65
CA LYS A 189 -27.52 21.18 -9.31
C LYS A 189 -26.34 20.22 -9.33
N GLN A 190 -26.52 19.04 -8.74
CA GLN A 190 -25.51 17.99 -8.73
C GLN A 190 -25.23 17.47 -10.14
N GLN A 191 -26.23 17.42 -11.02
CA GLN A 191 -26.02 17.06 -12.43
C GLN A 191 -25.15 18.09 -13.17
N LYS A 192 -25.35 19.40 -12.95
CA LYS A 192 -24.47 20.44 -13.51
C LYS A 192 -23.02 20.29 -13.04
N VAL A 193 -22.82 20.01 -11.75
CA VAL A 193 -21.48 19.75 -11.20
C VAL A 193 -20.88 18.47 -11.78
N PHE A 194 -21.70 17.42 -11.94
CA PHE A 194 -21.28 16.18 -12.54
C PHE A 194 -20.85 16.36 -14.00
N ASP A 195 -21.54 17.20 -14.77
CA ASP A 195 -21.15 17.56 -16.14
C ASP A 195 -19.80 18.27 -16.20
N ASP A 196 -19.54 19.20 -15.27
CA ASP A 196 -18.22 19.84 -15.15
C ASP A 196 -17.14 18.83 -14.77
N LEU A 197 -17.40 17.95 -13.79
CA LEU A 197 -16.46 16.91 -13.35
C LEU A 197 -16.02 15.99 -14.49
N LYS A 198 -16.91 15.71 -15.47
CA LYS A 198 -16.57 14.90 -16.65
C LYS A 198 -15.48 15.52 -17.53
N THR A 199 -15.31 16.84 -17.47
CA THR A 199 -14.27 17.54 -18.21
C THR A 199 -12.91 17.46 -17.51
N GLN A 200 -12.89 17.06 -16.23
CA GLN A 200 -11.67 16.96 -15.42
C GLN A 200 -11.07 15.55 -15.50
N SER A 201 -9.78 15.47 -15.84
CA SER A 201 -9.07 14.19 -15.85
C SER A 201 -8.86 13.65 -14.44
N SER A 202 -9.11 12.34 -14.24
CA SER A 202 -8.73 11.64 -13.01
C SER A 202 -7.26 11.22 -12.97
N ASP A 203 -6.54 11.29 -14.10
CA ASP A 203 -5.07 11.15 -14.16
C ASP A 203 -4.40 12.46 -13.72
N CYS A 204 -4.39 12.67 -12.40
CA CYS A 204 -3.81 13.84 -11.75
C CYS A 204 -2.92 13.43 -10.56
N SER A 205 -2.23 14.40 -9.95
CA SER A 205 -1.44 14.13 -8.74
C SER A 205 -2.32 13.60 -7.60
N ARG A 206 -1.73 12.85 -6.66
CA ARG A 206 -2.47 12.29 -5.52
C ARG A 206 -3.14 13.39 -4.68
N GLU A 207 -2.47 14.53 -4.53
CA GLU A 207 -2.96 15.69 -3.81
C GLU A 207 -4.18 16.31 -4.49
N GLN A 208 -4.13 16.47 -5.82
CA GLN A 208 -5.27 16.95 -6.61
C GLN A 208 -6.43 15.96 -6.58
N TRP A 209 -6.16 14.67 -6.75
CA TRP A 209 -7.17 13.61 -6.72
C TRP A 209 -7.91 13.58 -5.36
N PHE A 210 -7.17 13.72 -4.26
CA PHE A 210 -7.76 13.83 -2.92
C PHE A 210 -8.57 15.12 -2.75
N SER A 211 -8.07 16.25 -3.28
CA SER A 211 -8.76 17.54 -3.21
C SER A 211 -10.10 17.51 -3.97
N ILE A 212 -10.10 16.98 -5.20
CA ILE A 212 -11.34 16.82 -5.99
C ILE A 212 -12.30 15.87 -5.27
N GLY A 213 -11.79 14.82 -4.63
CA GLY A 213 -12.61 13.94 -3.80
C GLY A 213 -13.29 14.66 -2.61
N ILE A 214 -12.60 15.60 -1.97
CA ILE A 214 -13.19 16.46 -0.92
C ILE A 214 -14.29 17.35 -1.51
N ASP A 215 -14.07 17.95 -2.68
CA ASP A 215 -15.10 18.75 -3.35
C ASP A 215 -16.32 17.90 -3.73
N ILE A 216 -16.11 16.66 -4.19
CA ILE A 216 -17.18 15.69 -4.49
C ILE A 216 -17.96 15.36 -3.21
N PHE A 217 -17.29 15.19 -2.08
CA PHE A 217 -17.98 14.95 -0.80
C PHE A 217 -18.90 16.12 -0.42
N HIS A 218 -18.45 17.36 -0.60
CA HIS A 218 -19.25 18.55 -0.28
C HIS A 218 -20.50 18.70 -1.16
N VAL A 219 -20.41 18.33 -2.44
CA VAL A 219 -21.53 18.45 -3.38
C VAL A 219 -22.49 17.26 -3.31
N PHE A 220 -21.97 16.03 -3.18
CA PHE A 220 -22.74 14.80 -3.34
C PHE A 220 -22.94 14.03 -2.02
N GLY A 221 -22.32 14.47 -0.92
CA GLY A 221 -22.38 13.78 0.37
C GLY A 221 -21.63 12.44 0.38
N ALA A 222 -21.72 11.71 1.50
CA ALA A 222 -20.94 10.49 1.71
C ALA A 222 -21.36 9.31 0.82
N GLU A 223 -22.68 9.13 0.61
CA GLU A 223 -23.23 7.97 -0.08
C GLU A 223 -23.15 8.11 -1.61
N LEU A 224 -23.85 9.10 -2.17
CA LEU A 224 -23.81 9.38 -3.61
C LEU A 224 -22.42 9.84 -4.06
N GLY A 225 -21.72 10.64 -3.24
CA GLY A 225 -20.35 11.06 -3.55
C GLY A 225 -19.37 9.90 -3.68
N GLY A 226 -19.57 8.80 -2.96
CA GLY A 226 -18.70 7.61 -3.10
C GLY A 226 -18.86 6.97 -4.47
N LYS A 227 -20.11 6.86 -4.94
CA LYS A 227 -20.41 6.35 -6.28
C LYS A 227 -19.82 7.26 -7.36
N VAL A 228 -19.99 8.58 -7.22
CA VAL A 228 -19.44 9.60 -8.14
C VAL A 228 -17.91 9.60 -8.15
N PHE A 229 -17.27 9.60 -6.98
CA PHE A 229 -15.82 9.60 -6.85
C PHE A 229 -15.21 8.35 -7.48
N ARG A 230 -15.81 7.17 -7.27
CA ARG A 230 -15.39 5.95 -7.95
C ARG A 230 -15.54 6.06 -9.46
N TRP A 231 -16.71 6.49 -9.93
CA TRP A 231 -16.99 6.62 -11.37
C TRP A 231 -15.98 7.53 -12.06
N TRP A 232 -15.73 8.71 -11.49
CA TRP A 232 -14.77 9.67 -12.02
C TRP A 232 -13.32 9.16 -11.96
N SER A 233 -12.96 8.44 -10.89
CA SER A 233 -11.61 7.89 -10.73
C SER A 233 -11.33 6.70 -11.64
N ALA A 234 -12.35 5.94 -12.03
CA ALA A 234 -12.19 4.64 -12.71
C ALA A 234 -11.46 4.68 -14.07
N PRO A 235 -11.61 5.71 -14.92
CA PRO A 235 -10.87 5.85 -16.16
C PRO A 235 -9.36 6.12 -15.98
N GLY A 236 -8.95 6.62 -14.81
CA GLY A 236 -7.57 6.99 -14.54
C GLY A 236 -6.63 5.79 -14.61
N HIS A 237 -5.48 5.97 -15.23
CA HIS A 237 -4.44 4.97 -15.40
C HIS A 237 -4.03 4.33 -14.06
N SER A 238 -3.88 5.11 -12.98
CA SER A 238 -3.46 4.60 -11.66
C SER A 238 -4.62 4.10 -10.78
N PHE A 239 -5.84 3.97 -11.33
CA PHE A 239 -7.00 3.59 -10.56
C PHE A 239 -6.89 2.19 -9.96
N GLN A 240 -7.11 2.09 -8.65
CA GLN A 240 -7.19 0.82 -7.93
C GLN A 240 -8.43 0.83 -7.03
N PRO A 241 -9.39 -0.11 -7.21
CA PRO A 241 -10.69 -0.07 -6.52
C PRO A 241 -10.62 0.00 -4.99
N GLN A 242 -9.70 -0.72 -4.36
CA GLN A 242 -9.55 -0.70 -2.91
C GLN A 242 -8.95 0.63 -2.42
N GLY A 243 -7.97 1.17 -3.14
CA GLY A 243 -7.34 2.45 -2.87
C GLY A 243 -8.32 3.60 -3.04
N CYS A 244 -9.21 3.52 -4.02
CA CYS A 244 -10.35 4.41 -4.17
C CYS A 244 -11.29 4.34 -2.96
N ALA A 245 -11.73 3.13 -2.54
CA ALA A 245 -12.60 2.97 -1.38
C ALA A 245 -11.96 3.48 -0.08
N ARG A 246 -10.69 3.15 0.17
CA ARG A 246 -9.94 3.64 1.34
C ARG A 246 -9.74 5.15 1.32
N THR A 247 -9.51 5.72 0.14
CA THR A 247 -9.38 7.17 0.01
C THR A 247 -10.71 7.86 0.23
N TRP A 248 -11.81 7.29 -0.26
CA TRP A 248 -13.14 7.80 0.00
C TRP A 248 -13.52 7.74 1.48
N GLU A 249 -13.22 6.65 2.18
CA GLU A 249 -13.43 6.55 3.63
C GLU A 249 -12.64 7.64 4.39
N ASN A 250 -11.39 7.89 3.97
CA ASN A 250 -10.58 8.98 4.50
C ASN A 250 -11.20 10.36 4.18
N ILE A 251 -11.71 10.56 2.96
CA ILE A 251 -12.45 11.76 2.56
C ILE A 251 -13.69 11.93 3.44
N CYS A 252 -14.54 10.91 3.61
CA CYS A 252 -15.72 10.98 4.49
C CYS A 252 -15.36 11.34 5.93
N SER A 253 -14.21 10.86 6.44
CA SER A 253 -13.75 11.20 7.79
C SER A 253 -13.27 12.65 7.93
N ARG A 254 -12.75 13.26 6.85
CA ARG A 254 -12.14 14.60 6.84
C ARG A 254 -13.05 15.67 6.27
N GLY A 255 -13.90 15.33 5.32
CA GLY A 255 -14.81 16.20 4.56
C GLY A 255 -15.64 17.12 5.44
N PRO A 256 -16.25 16.65 6.55
CA PRO A 256 -16.98 17.51 7.47
C PRO A 256 -16.14 18.61 8.15
N LYS A 257 -14.80 18.54 8.06
CA LYS A 257 -13.85 19.50 8.64
C LYS A 257 -13.11 20.30 7.56
N THR A 258 -13.53 20.19 6.30
CA THR A 258 -12.97 20.95 5.18
C THR A 258 -14.07 21.78 4.52
N GLU A 259 -13.71 22.54 3.51
CA GLU A 259 -14.63 23.36 2.73
C GLU A 259 -14.55 22.96 1.25
N LEU A 260 -15.62 23.23 0.50
CA LEU A 260 -15.65 23.13 -0.95
C LEU A 260 -14.72 24.20 -1.54
N LYS A 261 -13.71 23.79 -2.30
CA LYS A 261 -12.69 24.69 -2.86
C LYS A 261 -12.92 25.04 -4.33
N ASN A 262 -13.64 24.20 -5.06
CA ASN A 262 -13.96 24.47 -6.45
C ASN A 262 -14.98 25.62 -6.56
N SER A 263 -14.53 26.78 -7.05
CA SER A 263 -15.35 27.99 -7.15
C SER A 263 -16.52 27.86 -8.11
N ILE A 264 -16.33 27.15 -9.22
CA ILE A 264 -17.40 26.86 -10.18
C ILE A 264 -18.48 26.03 -9.48
N TRP A 265 -18.08 25.01 -8.72
CA TRP A 265 -19.03 24.16 -8.02
C TRP A 265 -19.73 24.91 -6.89
N MET A 266 -19.02 25.81 -6.18
CA MET A 266 -19.64 26.70 -5.19
C MET A 266 -20.77 27.53 -5.80
N GLU A 267 -20.56 28.13 -6.96
CA GLU A 267 -21.59 28.90 -7.67
C GLU A 267 -22.77 28.02 -8.09
N LEU A 268 -22.48 26.87 -8.72
CA LEU A 268 -23.50 25.93 -9.20
C LEU A 268 -24.38 25.38 -8.06
N VAL A 269 -23.83 25.19 -6.86
CA VAL A 269 -24.62 24.74 -5.69
C VAL A 269 -25.30 25.90 -4.94
N ALA A 270 -24.70 27.10 -4.95
CA ALA A 270 -25.21 28.30 -4.29
C ALA A 270 -26.40 28.97 -5.00
N GLU A 271 -26.69 28.64 -6.26
CA GLU A 271 -27.89 29.12 -6.98
C GLU A 271 -29.20 28.63 -6.33
N SER A 272 -29.60 29.19 -5.18
CA SER A 272 -30.97 29.36 -4.67
C SER A 272 -30.95 29.97 -3.26
N ALA A 273 -30.56 31.23 -3.18
CA ALA A 273 -30.97 32.12 -2.09
C ALA A 273 -31.75 33.31 -2.65
N PHE A 274 -32.66 33.06 -3.60
CA PHE A 274 -33.74 33.95 -4.01
C PHE A 274 -34.91 33.12 -4.52
#